data_AF-A0A6S6W9R8-F1
#
_entry.id   AF-A0A6S6W9R8-F1
#
_cell.length_a   1.000
_cell.length_b   1.000
_cell.length_c   1.000
_cell.angle_alpha   90.00
_cell.angle_beta   90.00
_cell.angle_gamma   90.00
#
_symmetry.space_group_name_H-M   'P 1'
#
loop_
_entity.id
_entity.type
_entity.pdbx_description
1 polymer ?
#
loop_
_entity_poly.entity_id
_entity_poly.type
_entity_poly.pdbx_seq_one_letter_code
_entity_poly.pdbx_strand_id
1 'polypeptide(L)'
;MTYDNDVEDRATSGSRTPLLGSSAHQRIGNERDGDRWKFVHILQFFGGGIYAPDETTYDPLEILLNTEDEDDRDELTIKWRDNKLSELNFVGVVAALLAGVLTSTGSWPNILPNGQKSPWSVRTSWYCGIILSLFSILTAADQTVRLHRLSSHRDGLENIRKLLSKTNGERTHSSKTGRRTPSLLQIFTWQMPVMFLTSATLCMIVGMFLHVWSATSHLDSPSLWDDNTKVAVTYSIVAVASIAIFFLGQVSLFVPLRK
;
A
#
# COMPACT_ATOMS: atom_id res chain seq x y z
N MET A 1 -6.06 -69.11 -15.61
CA MET A 1 -5.98 -70.23 -16.57
C MET A 1 -6.46 -69.66 -17.88
N THR A 2 -5.63 -69.39 -18.88
CA THR A 2 -4.51 -70.15 -19.45
C THR A 2 -3.43 -69.21 -20.01
N TYR A 3 -2.18 -69.68 -19.98
CA TYR A 3 -1.00 -69.09 -20.61
C TYR A 3 -0.79 -69.65 -22.02
N ASP A 4 0.21 -69.06 -22.71
CA ASP A 4 0.99 -69.55 -23.87
C ASP A 4 0.44 -69.26 -25.28
N ASN A 5 1.22 -68.86 -26.30
CA ASN A 5 2.68 -68.79 -26.46
C ASN A 5 3.08 -67.85 -27.62
N ASP A 6 4.36 -67.47 -27.61
CA ASP A 6 5.17 -66.67 -28.55
C ASP A 6 5.16 -67.12 -30.03
N VAL A 7 5.59 -66.24 -30.96
CA VAL A 7 6.63 -66.45 -32.00
C VAL A 7 7.04 -65.12 -32.70
N GLU A 8 8.28 -64.70 -32.44
CA GLU A 8 9.38 -64.13 -33.27
C GLU A 8 9.19 -63.18 -34.50
N ASP A 9 10.01 -62.11 -34.44
CA ASP A 9 10.93 -61.52 -35.45
C ASP A 9 10.47 -61.06 -36.85
N ARG A 10 10.63 -59.75 -37.11
CA ARG A 10 11.65 -59.26 -38.09
C ARG A 10 11.87 -57.74 -38.12
N ALA A 11 13.14 -57.42 -37.90
CA ALA A 11 13.94 -56.24 -38.21
C ALA A 11 13.59 -55.31 -39.41
N THR A 12 13.87 -54.01 -39.17
CA THR A 12 14.65 -53.02 -39.97
C THR A 12 14.01 -51.98 -40.91
N SER A 13 14.59 -50.77 -40.80
CA SER A 13 14.67 -49.63 -41.74
C SER A 13 13.54 -48.60 -41.63
N GLY A 14 13.70 -47.35 -41.17
CA GLY A 14 14.86 -46.47 -41.10
C GLY A 14 14.70 -45.31 -42.08
N SER A 15 14.12 -44.16 -41.69
CA SER A 15 14.40 -42.85 -42.32
C SER A 15 13.64 -41.64 -41.69
N ARG A 16 14.41 -40.77 -41.01
CA ARG A 16 14.48 -39.30 -41.19
C ARG A 16 13.22 -38.43 -41.07
N THR A 17 13.12 -37.68 -39.96
CA THR A 17 12.73 -36.23 -39.94
C THR A 17 13.79 -35.39 -40.67
N PRO A 18 13.54 -34.15 -41.18
CA PRO A 18 12.77 -33.03 -40.59
C PRO A 18 11.91 -32.23 -41.64
N LEU A 19 11.06 -31.24 -41.33
CA LEU A 19 11.38 -29.82 -41.08
C LEU A 19 10.08 -28.98 -40.92
N LEU A 20 10.23 -27.85 -40.23
CA LEU A 20 9.28 -26.79 -39.86
C LEU A 20 8.41 -26.20 -40.99
N GLY A 21 7.20 -25.76 -40.62
CA GLY A 21 6.32 -24.91 -41.42
C GLY A 21 5.37 -24.04 -40.59
N SER A 22 5.90 -22.91 -40.10
CA SER A 22 5.27 -21.60 -39.88
C SER A 22 3.95 -21.40 -39.09
N SER A 23 4.12 -20.84 -37.89
CA SER A 23 3.59 -19.54 -37.41
C SER A 23 2.12 -19.15 -37.64
N ALA A 24 1.30 -19.29 -36.60
CA ALA A 24 0.24 -18.32 -36.23
C ALA A 24 -0.07 -18.50 -34.73
N HIS A 25 -0.44 -17.43 -34.04
CA HIS A 25 -0.74 -17.34 -32.60
C HIS A 25 0.45 -17.20 -31.64
N GLN A 26 1.12 -16.05 -31.69
CA GLN A 26 1.73 -15.51 -30.46
C GLN A 26 1.69 -13.98 -30.45
N ARG A 27 0.54 -13.41 -30.08
CA ARG A 27 0.45 -12.01 -29.63
C ARG A 27 -0.88 -11.68 -28.92
N ILE A 28 -1.28 -12.50 -27.96
CA ILE A 28 -2.28 -12.11 -26.95
C ILE A 28 -1.78 -12.68 -25.62
N GLY A 29 -0.99 -11.90 -24.89
CA GLY A 29 -0.42 -12.36 -23.62
C GLY A 29 0.42 -11.31 -22.90
N ASN A 30 1.00 -10.35 -23.64
CA ASN A 30 1.95 -9.41 -23.05
C ASN A 30 1.31 -8.19 -22.37
N GLU A 31 0.03 -7.87 -22.65
CA GLU A 31 -0.64 -6.70 -22.04
C GLU A 31 -1.14 -6.99 -20.62
N ARG A 32 -1.67 -8.21 -20.37
CA ARG A 32 -2.16 -8.61 -19.03
C ARG A 32 -1.04 -8.82 -18.02
N ASP A 33 0.11 -9.33 -18.46
CA ASP A 33 1.27 -9.50 -17.57
C ASP A 33 1.96 -8.16 -17.26
N GLY A 34 1.98 -7.21 -18.20
CA GLY A 34 2.46 -5.86 -17.94
C GLY A 34 1.62 -5.11 -16.91
N ASP A 35 0.29 -5.18 -17.00
CA ASP A 35 -0.60 -4.56 -16.02
C ASP A 35 -0.58 -5.27 -14.67
N ARG A 36 -0.53 -6.61 -14.63
CA ARG A 36 -0.34 -7.34 -13.37
C ARG A 36 0.99 -6.98 -12.72
N TRP A 37 2.07 -6.89 -13.49
CA TRP A 37 3.38 -6.53 -12.96
C TRP A 37 3.38 -5.09 -12.42
N LYS A 38 2.77 -4.14 -13.14
CA LYS A 38 2.58 -2.77 -12.65
C LYS A 38 1.71 -2.71 -11.39
N PHE A 39 0.57 -3.40 -11.36
CA PHE A 39 -0.29 -3.47 -10.17
C PHE A 39 0.42 -4.13 -9.00
N VAL A 40 1.18 -5.20 -9.22
CA VAL A 40 1.95 -5.86 -8.16
C VAL A 40 3.08 -4.97 -7.68
N HIS A 41 3.75 -4.21 -8.56
CA HIS A 41 4.82 -3.30 -8.16
C HIS A 41 4.28 -2.07 -7.44
N ILE A 42 3.12 -1.54 -7.86
CA ILE A 42 2.35 -0.54 -7.12
C ILE A 42 1.94 -1.12 -5.77
N LEU A 43 1.37 -2.32 -5.72
CA LEU A 43 0.95 -2.97 -4.48
C LEU A 43 2.13 -3.35 -3.57
N GLN A 44 3.32 -3.60 -4.11
CA GLN A 44 4.56 -3.85 -3.36
C GLN A 44 5.28 -2.57 -2.96
N PHE A 45 5.07 -1.46 -3.67
CA PHE A 45 5.61 -0.15 -3.33
C PHE A 45 4.73 0.52 -2.27
N PHE A 46 3.41 0.54 -2.47
CA PHE A 46 2.46 0.79 -1.40
C PHE A 46 2.68 -0.25 -0.29
N GLY A 47 2.78 -1.53 -0.63
CA GLY A 47 3.12 -2.64 0.24
C GLY A 47 4.50 -2.66 0.85
N GLY A 48 5.41 -1.73 0.56
CA GLY A 48 6.81 -1.83 0.95
C GLY A 48 7.42 -0.50 1.39
N GLY A 49 6.76 0.61 1.07
CA GLY A 49 7.03 1.93 1.64
C GLY A 49 5.89 2.48 2.51
N ILE A 50 4.69 1.88 2.48
CA ILE A 50 3.50 2.37 3.22
C ILE A 50 2.79 1.27 4.03
N TYR A 51 2.67 0.04 3.52
CA TYR A 51 1.81 -1.02 4.08
C TYR A 51 2.56 -2.27 4.57
N ALA A 52 3.81 -2.55 4.16
CA ALA A 52 4.68 -3.46 4.90
C ALA A 52 5.78 -2.65 5.59
N PRO A 53 6.14 -3.02 6.82
CA PRO A 53 7.24 -2.39 7.52
C PRO A 53 8.53 -2.63 6.74
N ASP A 54 9.05 -1.56 6.16
CA ASP A 54 10.28 -1.56 5.39
C ASP A 54 11.50 -1.88 6.27
N GLU A 55 12.61 -2.28 5.64
CA GLU A 55 13.93 -2.40 6.28
C GLU A 55 14.24 -1.10 7.06
N THR A 56 13.83 0.07 6.53
CA THR A 56 13.98 1.39 7.19
C THR A 56 13.21 1.56 8.52
N THR A 57 12.14 0.81 8.76
CA THR A 57 11.41 0.84 10.04
C THR A 57 11.88 -0.27 10.98
N TYR A 58 12.29 -1.41 10.44
CA TYR A 58 12.76 -2.56 11.20
C TYR A 58 14.18 -2.36 11.74
N ASP A 59 15.12 -1.91 10.90
CA ASP A 59 16.54 -1.83 11.23
C ASP A 59 16.83 -0.86 12.38
N PRO A 60 16.25 0.35 12.46
CA PRO A 60 16.47 1.24 13.60
C PRO A 60 15.94 0.66 14.90
N LEU A 61 14.85 -0.12 14.85
CA LEU A 61 14.30 -0.80 16.02
C LEU A 61 15.18 -1.96 16.46
N GLU A 62 15.74 -2.72 15.52
CA GLU A 62 16.71 -3.76 15.85
C GLU A 62 17.99 -3.16 16.45
N ILE A 63 18.52 -2.07 15.90
CA ILE A 63 19.69 -1.37 16.44
C ILE A 63 19.39 -0.89 17.87
N LEU A 64 18.29 -0.15 18.04
CA LEU A 64 17.84 0.38 19.33
C LEU A 64 17.67 -0.71 20.41
N LEU A 65 17.20 -1.91 20.04
CA LEU A 65 17.02 -3.01 20.99
C LEU A 65 18.31 -3.75 21.34
N ASN A 66 19.37 -3.61 20.52
CA ASN A 66 20.61 -4.38 20.65
C ASN A 66 21.86 -3.52 20.93
N THR A 67 21.74 -2.19 21.03
CA THR A 67 22.83 -1.34 21.51
C THR A 67 23.27 -1.77 22.92
N GLU A 68 24.58 -1.98 23.09
CA GLU A 68 25.17 -2.48 24.34
C GLU A 68 25.25 -1.40 25.42
N ASP A 69 25.58 -0.16 25.04
CA ASP A 69 25.64 0.98 25.94
C ASP A 69 24.22 1.43 26.34
N GLU A 70 23.98 1.58 27.65
CA GLU A 70 22.68 1.94 28.19
C GLU A 70 22.30 3.38 27.87
N ASP A 71 23.28 4.30 27.89
CA ASP A 71 23.06 5.72 27.64
C ASP A 71 22.70 5.96 26.17
N ASP A 72 23.46 5.36 25.25
CA ASP A 72 23.16 5.40 23.81
C ASP A 72 21.80 4.75 23.49
N ARG A 73 21.48 3.65 24.17
CA ARG A 73 20.19 2.97 24.02
C ARG A 73 19.04 3.87 24.48
N ASP A 74 19.21 4.59 25.59
CA ASP A 74 18.25 5.55 26.14
C ASP A 74 18.04 6.71 25.18
N GLU A 75 19.11 7.28 24.63
CA GLU A 75 19.06 8.34 23.63
C GLU A 75 18.31 7.90 22.36
N LEU A 76 18.64 6.72 21.80
CA LEU A 76 17.96 6.17 20.63
C LEU A 76 16.46 5.95 20.89
N THR A 77 16.10 5.53 22.10
CA THR A 77 14.69 5.30 22.50
C THR A 77 13.92 6.61 22.61
N ILE A 78 14.54 7.65 23.18
CA ILE A 78 14.00 9.01 23.23
C ILE A 78 13.77 9.54 21.81
N LYS A 79 14.78 9.43 20.95
CA LYS A 79 14.72 9.90 19.56
C LYS A 79 13.62 9.18 18.76
N TRP A 80 13.50 7.86 18.92
CA TRP A 80 12.42 7.10 18.29
C TRP A 80 11.04 7.56 18.76
N ARG A 81 10.85 7.70 20.09
CA ARG A 81 9.59 8.13 20.69
C ARG A 81 9.17 9.49 20.16
N ASP A 82 10.09 10.46 20.16
CA ASP A 82 9.79 11.84 19.77
C ASP A 82 9.48 11.94 18.28
N ASN A 83 10.24 11.22 17.44
CA ASN A 83 9.96 11.11 16.01
C ASN A 83 8.58 10.48 15.75
N LYS A 84 8.25 9.39 16.46
CA LYS A 84 6.96 8.71 16.29
C LYS A 84 5.80 9.57 16.78
N LEU A 85 5.93 10.29 17.90
CA LEU A 85 4.92 11.25 18.36
C LEU A 85 4.69 12.37 17.35
N SER A 86 5.78 12.92 16.77
CA SER A 86 5.71 13.95 15.74
C SER A 86 4.98 13.45 14.48
N GLU A 87 5.33 12.24 14.04
CA GLU A 87 4.68 11.56 12.91
C GLU A 87 3.18 11.34 13.16
N LEU A 88 2.80 10.82 14.33
CA LEU A 88 1.39 10.57 14.68
C LEU A 88 0.57 11.87 14.72
N ASN A 89 1.14 12.95 15.26
CA ASN A 89 0.49 14.26 15.27
C ASN A 89 0.29 14.79 13.83
N PHE A 90 1.33 14.71 12.99
CA PHE A 90 1.24 15.09 11.59
C PHE A 90 0.15 14.29 10.85
N VAL A 91 0.14 12.96 11.01
CA VAL A 91 -0.89 12.10 10.41
C VAL A 91 -2.29 12.45 10.90
N GLY A 92 -2.46 12.77 12.19
CA GLY A 92 -3.72 13.21 12.76
C GLY A 92 -4.26 14.49 12.10
N VAL A 93 -3.41 15.49 11.91
CA VAL A 93 -3.78 16.75 11.22
C VAL A 93 -4.15 16.50 9.76
N VAL A 94 -3.32 15.76 9.01
CA VAL A 94 -3.57 15.48 7.59
C VAL A 94 -4.85 14.66 7.40
N ALA A 95 -5.12 13.69 8.28
CA ALA A 95 -6.35 12.91 8.22
C ALA A 95 -7.61 13.73 8.52
N ALA A 96 -7.54 14.72 9.43
CA ALA A 96 -8.66 15.64 9.67
C ALA A 96 -8.95 16.52 8.44
N LEU A 97 -7.90 17.04 7.81
CA LEU A 97 -8.03 17.82 6.56
C LEU A 97 -8.63 16.97 5.43
N LEU A 98 -8.13 15.74 5.25
CA LEU A 98 -8.63 14.83 4.22
C LEU A 98 -10.12 14.48 4.44
N ALA A 99 -10.54 14.23 5.69
CA ALA A 99 -11.94 13.99 6.02
C ALA A 99 -12.83 15.20 5.67
N GLY A 100 -12.34 16.41 5.92
CA GLY A 100 -13.02 17.65 5.53
C GLY A 100 -13.17 17.79 4.02
N VAL A 101 -12.10 17.52 3.25
CA VAL A 101 -12.12 17.55 1.78
C VAL A 101 -13.08 16.49 1.23
N LEU A 102 -13.03 15.26 1.72
CA LEU A 102 -13.94 14.17 1.33
C LEU A 102 -15.41 14.52 1.59
N THR A 103 -15.69 15.12 2.74
CA THR A 103 -17.06 15.51 3.11
C THR A 103 -17.56 16.66 2.23
N SER A 104 -16.73 17.68 1.99
CA SER A 104 -17.08 18.82 1.15
C SER A 104 -17.31 18.40 -0.30
N THR A 105 -16.39 17.63 -0.88
CA THR A 105 -16.50 17.14 -2.26
C THR A 105 -17.67 16.18 -2.45
N GLY A 106 -17.93 15.29 -1.49
CA GLY A 106 -19.10 14.41 -1.51
C GLY A 106 -20.44 15.14 -1.38
N SER A 107 -20.44 16.39 -0.90
CA SER A 107 -21.64 17.23 -0.75
C SER A 107 -21.96 18.09 -1.98
N TRP A 108 -21.09 18.11 -3.00
CA TRP A 108 -21.32 18.94 -4.18
C TRP A 108 -22.61 18.53 -4.91
N PRO A 109 -23.42 19.51 -5.36
CA PRO A 109 -24.59 19.22 -6.17
C PRO A 109 -24.14 18.49 -7.44
N ASN A 110 -24.86 17.41 -7.80
CA ASN A 110 -24.47 16.52 -8.90
C ASN A 110 -24.07 17.36 -10.13
N ILE A 111 -22.85 17.16 -10.63
CA ILE A 111 -22.37 17.71 -11.91
C ILE A 111 -23.13 17.10 -13.11
N LEU A 112 -24.21 16.34 -12.86
CA LEU A 112 -25.01 15.65 -13.86
C LEU A 112 -26.10 16.61 -14.36
N PRO A 113 -26.13 16.93 -15.68
CA PRO A 113 -27.02 17.96 -16.23
C PRO A 113 -28.53 17.72 -16.07
N ASN A 114 -28.96 16.52 -15.66
CA ASN A 114 -30.35 16.08 -15.77
C ASN A 114 -31.02 15.71 -14.43
N GLY A 115 -30.50 16.15 -13.28
CA GLY A 115 -31.09 15.85 -11.98
C GLY A 115 -31.01 14.36 -11.57
N GLN A 116 -30.21 13.56 -12.28
CA GLN A 116 -29.94 12.17 -11.93
C GLN A 116 -28.92 12.09 -10.79
N LYS A 117 -29.11 11.11 -9.91
CA LYS A 117 -28.25 10.89 -8.74
C LYS A 117 -26.88 10.36 -9.20
N SER A 118 -25.80 10.88 -8.61
CA SER A 118 -24.45 10.32 -8.79
C SER A 118 -24.45 8.78 -8.61
N PRO A 119 -23.66 8.03 -9.39
CA PRO A 119 -23.56 6.59 -9.26
C PRO A 119 -23.28 6.17 -7.83
N TRP A 120 -23.84 5.04 -7.42
CA TRP A 120 -23.65 4.52 -6.06
C TRP A 120 -22.17 4.30 -5.74
N SER A 121 -21.35 3.92 -6.73
CA SER A 121 -19.90 3.71 -6.59
C SER A 121 -19.16 4.96 -6.13
N VAL A 122 -19.50 6.13 -6.70
CA VAL A 122 -18.93 7.43 -6.33
C VAL A 122 -19.27 7.75 -4.88
N ARG A 123 -20.55 7.65 -4.49
CA ARG A 123 -20.98 7.92 -3.12
C ARG A 123 -20.37 6.96 -2.11
N THR A 124 -20.29 5.68 -2.43
CA THR A 124 -19.65 4.67 -1.58
C THR A 124 -18.16 4.98 -1.38
N SER A 125 -17.44 5.41 -2.42
CA SER A 125 -16.04 5.80 -2.28
C SER A 125 -15.83 6.99 -1.32
N TRP A 126 -16.72 7.98 -1.32
CA TRP A 126 -16.66 9.08 -0.34
C TRP A 126 -16.89 8.59 1.08
N TYR A 127 -17.93 7.77 1.31
CA TYR A 127 -18.20 7.23 2.65
C TYR A 127 -17.07 6.33 3.16
N CYS A 128 -16.53 5.46 2.31
CA CYS A 128 -15.38 4.63 2.66
C CYS A 128 -14.15 5.48 3.00
N GLY A 129 -13.87 6.51 2.20
CA GLY A 129 -12.77 7.45 2.47
C GLY A 129 -12.93 8.17 3.81
N ILE A 130 -14.14 8.65 4.14
CA ILE A 130 -14.43 9.35 5.40
C ILE A 130 -14.21 8.40 6.58
N ILE A 131 -14.74 7.17 6.52
CA ILE A 131 -14.58 6.17 7.58
C ILE A 131 -13.09 5.89 7.80
N LEU A 132 -12.34 5.61 6.74
CA LEU A 132 -10.90 5.34 6.83
C LEU A 132 -10.14 6.53 7.42
N SER A 133 -10.47 7.77 7.02
CA SER A 133 -9.86 8.98 7.57
C SER A 133 -10.17 9.17 9.06
N LEU A 134 -11.40 8.89 9.50
CA LEU A 134 -11.77 8.93 10.92
C LEU A 134 -11.03 7.88 11.74
N PHE A 135 -10.89 6.65 11.23
CA PHE A 135 -10.10 5.61 11.89
C PHE A 135 -8.61 5.97 11.94
N SER A 136 -8.06 6.63 10.93
CA SER A 136 -6.70 7.19 10.97
C SER A 136 -6.53 8.18 12.12
N ILE A 137 -7.45 9.14 12.25
CA ILE A 137 -7.42 10.16 13.34
C ILE A 137 -7.53 9.49 14.71
N LEU A 138 -8.52 8.59 14.88
CA LEU A 138 -8.75 7.89 16.14
C LEU A 138 -7.54 7.05 16.53
N THR A 139 -6.96 6.32 15.58
CA THR A 139 -5.79 5.47 15.85
C THR A 139 -4.56 6.32 16.17
N ALA A 140 -4.33 7.42 15.45
CA ALA A 140 -3.23 8.35 15.74
C ALA A 140 -3.37 8.97 17.14
N ALA A 141 -4.58 9.39 17.51
CA ALA A 141 -4.87 9.95 18.83
C ALA A 141 -4.68 8.91 19.95
N ASP A 142 -5.22 7.71 19.80
CA ASP A 142 -5.09 6.63 20.79
C ASP A 142 -3.62 6.24 20.98
N GLN A 143 -2.86 6.10 19.89
CA GLN A 143 -1.43 5.79 19.94
C GLN A 143 -0.62 6.91 20.59
N THR A 144 -0.94 8.18 20.29
CA THR A 144 -0.29 9.34 20.91
C THR A 144 -0.51 9.36 22.42
N VAL A 145 -1.76 9.17 22.86
CA VAL A 145 -2.11 9.15 24.30
C VAL A 145 -1.44 7.97 25.00
N ARG A 146 -1.45 6.78 24.40
CA ARG A 146 -0.78 5.60 24.97
C ARG A 146 0.72 5.82 25.11
N LEU A 147 1.36 6.36 24.07
CA LEU A 147 2.80 6.61 24.09
C LEU A 147 3.17 7.71 25.09
N HIS A 148 2.37 8.76 25.21
CA HIS A 148 2.56 9.80 26.22
C HIS A 148 2.43 9.23 27.64
N ARG A 149 1.39 8.43 27.90
CA ARG A 149 1.19 7.76 29.19
C ARG A 149 2.35 6.82 29.53
N LEU A 150 2.84 6.07 28.55
CA LEU A 150 3.99 5.18 28.70
C LEU A 150 5.27 5.96 29.01
N SER A 151 5.49 7.08 28.32
CA SER A 151 6.66 7.94 28.51
C SER A 151 6.66 8.69 29.84
N SER A 152 5.50 8.94 30.44
CA SER A 152 5.39 9.58 31.75
C SER A 152 5.67 8.64 32.93
N HIS A 153 5.93 7.35 32.67
CA HIS A 153 6.24 6.39 33.72
C HIS A 153 7.72 6.46 34.14
N ARG A 154 8.04 6.12 35.40
CA ARG A 154 9.43 6.14 35.92
C ARG A 154 10.38 5.31 35.07
N ASP A 155 9.90 4.16 34.60
CA ASP A 155 10.65 3.23 33.74
C ASP A 155 10.12 3.31 32.28
N GLY A 156 9.76 4.52 31.82
CA GLY A 156 9.09 4.72 30.54
C GLY A 156 9.88 4.20 29.33
N LEU A 157 11.19 4.43 29.30
CA LEU A 157 12.07 3.98 28.21
C LEU A 157 12.20 2.45 28.17
N GLU A 158 12.39 1.82 29.33
CA GLU A 158 12.40 0.37 29.50
C GLU A 158 11.09 -0.26 29.02
N ASN A 159 9.95 0.35 29.36
CA ASN A 159 8.64 -0.15 28.95
C ASN A 159 8.37 0.07 27.46
N ILE A 160 8.87 1.15 26.86
CA ILE A 160 8.83 1.35 25.39
C ILE A 160 9.61 0.25 24.68
N ARG A 161 10.80 -0.12 25.18
CA ARG A 161 11.60 -1.22 24.61
C ARG A 161 10.90 -2.57 24.76
N LYS A 162 10.34 -2.84 25.94
CA LYS A 162 9.56 -4.06 26.18
C LYS A 162 8.39 -4.14 25.22
N LEU A 163 7.68 -3.03 25.04
CA LEU A 163 6.63 -2.92 24.05
C LEU A 163 7.17 -3.33 22.68
N LEU A 164 8.25 -2.66 22.20
CA LEU A 164 8.95 -2.83 20.91
C LEU A 164 9.52 -4.24 20.66
N SER A 165 9.87 -4.95 21.73
CA SER A 165 10.42 -6.30 21.70
C SER A 165 9.32 -7.36 21.67
N LYS A 166 9.63 -8.54 21.09
CA LYS A 166 8.75 -9.71 21.20
C LYS A 166 8.59 -10.14 22.66
N THR A 167 7.43 -9.85 23.26
CA THR A 167 7.12 -10.12 24.67
C THR A 167 6.28 -11.39 24.89
N ASN A 168 5.62 -11.94 23.86
CA ASN A 168 4.57 -12.95 24.03
C ASN A 168 5.00 -14.38 23.61
N GLY A 169 5.96 -14.97 24.33
CA GLY A 169 6.33 -16.40 24.19
C GLY A 169 7.05 -16.79 22.88
N GLU A 170 7.18 -15.89 21.92
CA GLU A 170 8.08 -16.03 20.78
C GLU A 170 9.53 -15.85 21.25
N ARG A 171 10.48 -16.59 20.64
CA ARG A 171 11.91 -16.47 20.96
C ARG A 171 12.35 -15.00 20.90
N THR A 172 12.55 -14.40 22.08
CA THR A 172 13.01 -13.01 22.26
C THR A 172 14.34 -12.76 21.55
N HIS A 173 15.13 -13.82 21.36
CA HIS A 173 16.41 -13.80 20.67
C HIS A 173 16.33 -14.57 19.35
N SER A 174 16.84 -13.96 18.27
CA SER A 174 17.00 -14.63 16.98
C SER A 174 17.84 -15.91 17.18
N SER A 175 17.29 -17.06 16.79
CA SER A 175 17.95 -18.37 16.91
C SER A 175 19.27 -18.47 16.13
N LYS A 176 19.54 -17.53 15.21
CA LYS A 176 20.75 -17.51 14.37
C LYS A 176 21.79 -16.49 14.83
N THR A 177 21.39 -15.42 15.51
CA THR A 177 22.26 -14.27 15.83
C THR A 177 22.25 -13.85 17.29
N GLY A 178 21.36 -14.40 18.13
CA GLY A 178 21.25 -14.04 19.55
C GLY A 178 20.73 -12.61 19.81
N ARG A 179 20.33 -11.86 18.77
CA ARG A 179 19.85 -10.48 18.85
C ARG A 179 18.37 -10.41 19.24
N ARG A 180 17.98 -9.38 20.02
CA ARG A 180 16.57 -9.07 20.32
C ARG A 180 15.85 -8.63 19.06
N THR A 181 14.84 -9.38 18.65
CA THR A 181 14.07 -9.07 17.43
C THR A 181 12.87 -8.18 17.76
N PRO A 182 12.60 -7.11 16.98
CA PRO A 182 11.41 -6.30 17.17
C PRO A 182 10.13 -7.05 16.74
N SER A 183 9.00 -6.70 17.35
CA SER A 183 7.70 -7.33 17.09
C SER A 183 7.05 -6.78 15.81
N LEU A 184 6.95 -7.60 14.77
CA LEU A 184 6.32 -7.18 13.49
C LEU A 184 4.85 -6.73 13.67
N LEU A 185 4.09 -7.40 14.54
CA LEU A 185 2.70 -7.03 14.81
C LEU A 185 2.57 -5.63 15.40
N GLN A 186 3.55 -5.26 16.22
CA GLN A 186 3.54 -3.98 16.87
C GLN A 186 4.06 -2.89 15.93
N ILE A 187 5.07 -3.19 15.10
CA ILE A 187 5.47 -2.27 14.02
C ILE A 187 4.27 -2.00 13.11
N PHE A 188 3.53 -3.05 12.73
CA PHE A 188 2.29 -2.90 11.95
C PHE A 188 1.28 -2.03 12.68
N THR A 189 1.08 -2.25 13.98
CA THR A 189 0.18 -1.43 14.80
C THR A 189 0.57 0.05 14.76
N TRP A 190 1.85 0.39 14.95
CA TRP A 190 2.34 1.76 14.89
C TRP A 190 2.24 2.42 13.50
N GLN A 191 2.08 1.63 12.45
CA GLN A 191 1.90 2.11 11.07
C GLN A 191 0.42 2.16 10.64
N MET A 192 -0.51 1.61 11.44
CA MET A 192 -1.95 1.61 11.14
C MET A 192 -2.53 2.98 10.81
N PRO A 193 -2.21 4.08 11.52
CA PRO A 193 -2.72 5.40 11.16
C PRO A 193 -2.35 5.81 9.73
N VAL A 194 -1.09 5.61 9.34
CA VAL A 194 -0.60 5.91 7.99
C VAL A 194 -1.28 5.02 6.95
N MET A 195 -1.48 3.74 7.25
CA MET A 195 -2.21 2.82 6.36
C MET A 195 -3.66 3.24 6.14
N PHE A 196 -4.36 3.68 7.19
CA PHE A 196 -5.73 4.18 7.06
C PHE A 196 -5.78 5.49 6.25
N LEU A 197 -4.87 6.42 6.52
CA LEU A 197 -4.77 7.69 5.79
C LEU A 197 -4.50 7.49 4.29
N THR A 198 -3.56 6.60 3.97
CA THR A 198 -3.20 6.30 2.58
C THR A 198 -4.32 5.56 1.86
N SER A 199 -5.02 4.65 2.54
CA SER A 199 -6.23 4.01 2.01
C SER A 199 -7.34 5.02 1.74
N ALA A 200 -7.56 5.98 2.65
CA ALA A 200 -8.53 7.07 2.48
C ALA A 200 -8.17 7.96 1.28
N THR A 201 -6.88 8.25 1.10
CA THR A 201 -6.37 9.04 -0.03
C THR A 201 -6.56 8.31 -1.37
N LEU A 202 -6.29 7.01 -1.41
CA LEU A 202 -6.57 6.20 -2.61
C LEU A 202 -8.07 6.18 -2.93
N CYS A 203 -8.91 6.03 -1.91
CA CYS A 203 -10.35 6.08 -2.06
C CYS A 203 -10.82 7.44 -2.60
N MET A 204 -10.20 8.55 -2.16
CA MET A 204 -10.45 9.89 -2.69
C MET A 204 -10.08 10.00 -4.17
N ILE A 205 -8.89 9.53 -4.56
CA ILE A 205 -8.42 9.58 -5.95
C ILE A 205 -9.38 8.79 -6.85
N VAL A 206 -9.71 7.55 -6.47
CA VAL A 206 -10.63 6.70 -7.23
C VAL A 206 -12.02 7.33 -7.29
N GLY A 207 -12.53 7.87 -6.18
CA GLY A 207 -13.82 8.55 -6.13
C GLY A 207 -13.88 9.75 -7.09
N MET A 208 -12.82 10.54 -7.17
CA MET A 208 -12.73 11.67 -8.10
C MET A 208 -12.71 11.21 -9.56
N PHE A 209 -11.94 10.18 -9.90
CA PHE A 209 -11.94 9.62 -11.26
C PHE A 209 -13.33 9.13 -11.67
N LEU A 210 -13.99 8.35 -10.79
CA LEU A 210 -15.34 7.86 -11.04
C LEU A 210 -16.35 9.01 -11.16
N HIS A 211 -16.23 10.04 -10.34
CA HIS A 211 -17.13 11.19 -10.35
C HIS A 211 -17.05 11.96 -11.66
N VAL A 212 -15.82 12.26 -12.11
CA VAL A 212 -15.60 13.02 -13.35
C VAL A 212 -16.02 12.21 -14.59
N TRP A 213 -15.70 10.91 -14.65
CA TRP A 213 -16.04 10.08 -15.82
C TRP A 213 -17.52 9.75 -15.88
N SER A 214 -18.18 9.63 -14.73
CA SER A 214 -19.63 9.46 -14.69
C SER A 214 -20.37 10.66 -15.28
N ALA A 215 -19.80 11.88 -15.25
CA ALA A 215 -20.44 13.04 -15.87
C ALA A 215 -20.42 12.96 -17.42
N THR A 216 -19.41 12.29 -18.00
CA THR A 216 -19.23 12.18 -19.45
C THR A 216 -20.06 11.05 -20.07
N SER A 217 -20.31 9.95 -19.35
CA SER A 217 -20.95 8.74 -19.90
C SER A 217 -22.46 8.83 -20.16
N HIS A 218 -23.13 9.91 -19.74
CA HIS A 218 -24.58 10.09 -19.85
C HIS A 218 -25.00 10.98 -21.04
N LEU A 219 -24.07 11.32 -21.93
CA LEU A 219 -24.36 12.11 -23.13
C LEU A 219 -24.87 11.18 -24.25
N ASP A 220 -26.20 11.01 -24.34
CA ASP A 220 -26.91 10.21 -25.35
C ASP A 220 -26.73 10.70 -26.80
N SER A 221 -26.10 11.86 -27.00
CA SER A 221 -25.69 12.37 -28.31
C SER A 221 -24.22 12.77 -28.25
N PRO A 222 -23.31 12.04 -28.91
CA PRO A 222 -21.87 12.28 -28.82
C PRO A 222 -21.50 13.51 -29.67
N SER A 223 -21.77 14.69 -29.14
CA SER A 223 -20.92 15.84 -29.43
C SER A 223 -19.55 15.49 -28.85
N LEU A 224 -18.60 15.11 -29.71
CA LEU A 224 -17.25 14.67 -29.33
C LEU A 224 -16.46 15.72 -28.51
N TRP A 225 -17.04 16.90 -28.24
CA TRP A 225 -16.38 18.04 -27.61
C TRP A 225 -17.31 18.86 -26.69
N ASP A 226 -18.14 18.19 -25.89
CA ASP A 226 -18.94 18.82 -24.84
C ASP A 226 -18.08 19.37 -23.68
N ASP A 227 -18.60 20.35 -22.93
CA ASP A 227 -17.86 20.99 -21.83
C ASP A 227 -17.52 20.02 -20.70
N ASN A 228 -18.38 19.02 -20.44
CA ASN A 228 -18.11 17.94 -19.48
C ASN A 228 -16.93 17.07 -19.93
N THR A 229 -16.80 16.81 -21.23
CA THR A 229 -15.68 16.05 -21.81
C THR A 229 -14.37 16.83 -21.69
N LYS A 230 -14.39 18.16 -21.83
CA LYS A 230 -13.20 19.01 -21.63
C LYS A 230 -12.73 19.01 -20.18
N VAL A 231 -13.66 19.14 -19.23
CA VAL A 231 -13.36 19.05 -17.78
C VAL A 231 -12.75 17.70 -17.46
N ALA A 232 -13.35 16.64 -18.00
CA ALA A 232 -12.87 15.28 -17.85
C ALA A 232 -11.42 15.11 -18.33
N VAL A 233 -11.14 15.45 -19.59
CA VAL A 233 -9.80 15.32 -20.16
C VAL A 233 -8.78 16.17 -19.40
N THR A 234 -9.13 17.41 -19.05
CA THR A 234 -8.23 18.32 -18.30
C THR A 234 -7.90 17.76 -16.91
N TYR A 235 -8.91 17.28 -16.18
CA TYR A 235 -8.74 16.63 -14.88
C TYR A 235 -7.80 15.43 -14.99
N SER A 236 -8.01 14.56 -15.98
CA SER A 236 -7.19 13.35 -16.15
C SER A 236 -5.73 13.67 -16.48
N ILE A 237 -5.47 14.67 -17.32
CA ILE A 237 -4.09 15.10 -17.63
C ILE A 237 -3.38 15.57 -16.35
N VAL A 238 -4.04 16.45 -15.57
CA VAL A 238 -3.46 16.97 -14.33
C VAL A 238 -3.28 15.87 -13.29
N ALA A 239 -4.25 14.96 -13.15
CA ALA A 239 -4.17 13.84 -12.22
C ALA A 239 -3.02 12.89 -12.57
N VAL A 240 -2.89 12.49 -13.84
CA VAL A 240 -1.81 11.61 -14.30
C VAL A 240 -0.44 12.29 -14.15
N ALA A 241 -0.32 13.57 -14.51
CA ALA A 241 0.93 14.31 -14.33
C ALA A 241 1.32 14.42 -12.85
N SER A 242 0.36 14.70 -11.96
CA SER A 242 0.58 14.78 -10.52
C SER A 242 1.01 13.44 -9.93
N ILE A 243 0.36 12.34 -10.34
CA ILE A 243 0.72 10.98 -9.94
C ILE A 243 2.13 10.63 -10.41
N ALA A 244 2.48 10.96 -11.66
CA ALA A 244 3.82 10.71 -12.20
C ALA A 244 4.90 11.48 -11.45
N ILE A 245 4.68 12.78 -11.18
CA ILE A 245 5.60 13.62 -10.41
C ILE A 245 5.74 13.09 -8.98
N PHE A 246 4.64 12.68 -8.35
CA PHE A 246 4.66 12.06 -7.03
C PHE A 246 5.55 10.82 -7.01
N PHE A 247 5.36 9.88 -7.95
CA PHE A 247 6.18 8.67 -8.02
C PHE A 247 7.65 8.97 -8.32
N LEU A 248 7.94 9.91 -9.22
CA LEU A 248 9.32 10.34 -9.49
C LEU A 248 9.99 10.91 -8.23
N GLY A 249 9.25 11.70 -7.44
CA GLY A 249 9.72 12.20 -6.16
C GLY A 249 10.03 11.08 -5.16
N GLN A 250 9.16 10.08 -5.06
CA GLN A 250 9.40 8.94 -4.19
C GLN A 250 10.63 8.11 -4.60
N VAL A 251 10.78 7.83 -5.90
CA VAL A 251 11.96 7.11 -6.43
C VAL A 251 13.23 7.93 -6.20
N SER A 252 13.17 9.24 -6.36
CA SER A 252 14.31 10.14 -6.12
C SER A 252 14.76 10.16 -4.66
N LEU A 253 13.86 9.93 -3.70
CA LEU A 253 14.16 9.93 -2.27
C LEU A 253 14.50 8.54 -1.73
N PHE A 254 14.37 7.49 -2.55
CA PHE A 254 14.73 6.14 -2.14
C PHE A 254 16.25 6.01 -2.07
N VAL A 255 16.79 6.09 -0.85
CA VAL A 255 18.19 5.76 -0.57
C VAL A 255 18.25 4.29 -0.17
N PRO A 256 18.90 3.40 -0.95
CA PRO A 256 19.11 2.03 -0.50
C PRO A 256 20.04 2.06 0.72
N LEU A 257 19.52 1.69 1.89
CA LEU A 257 20.34 1.48 3.08
C LEU A 257 21.32 0.34 2.76
N ARG A 258 22.61 0.66 2.86
CA ARG A 258 23.69 -0.26 2.48
C ARG A 258 23.72 -1.41 3.50
N LYS A 259 23.47 -2.64 3.02
CA LYS A 259 23.61 -3.89 3.79
C LYS A 259 25.05 -4.14 4.22
#